data_AF-A0A0W0ZDP1-F1
#
_entry.id   AF-A0A0W0ZDP1-F1
#
_cell.length_a   1.000
_cell.length_b   1.000
_cell.length_c   1.000
_cell.angle_alpha   90.00
_cell.angle_beta   90.00
_cell.angle_gamma   90.00
#
_symmetry.space_group_name_H-M   'P 1'
#
loop_
_entity.id
_entity.type
_entity.pdbx_description
1 polymer ?
#
loop_
_entity_poly.entity_id
_entity_poly.type
_entity_poly.pdbx_seq_one_letter_code
_entity_poly.pdbx_strand_id
1 'polypeptide(L)'
;MTKPIVLSLDDDEKRQKLAEFYNQFMEQQNAQPQAYDSLDEFKKSQHYQDMSEEEKEHLKQYKGKNLVIFVFDTTEQAMEFIKEIQKKGLINAEQAEQILDNLQEEESYRPRMH
;
A
#
# COMPACT_ATOMS: atom_id res chain seq x y z
N MET A 1 7.75 10.22 5.71
CA MET A 1 8.05 8.83 5.33
C MET A 1 6.90 8.35 4.47
N THR A 2 7.22 7.79 3.32
CA THR A 2 6.24 7.20 2.40
C THR A 2 5.58 5.97 3.03
N LYS A 3 4.35 5.66 2.64
CA LYS A 3 3.56 4.55 3.14
C LYS A 3 3.37 3.48 2.05
N PRO A 4 4.06 2.34 2.14
CA PRO A 4 3.83 1.22 1.24
C PRO A 4 2.62 0.41 1.69
N ILE A 5 1.67 0.21 0.78
CA ILE A 5 0.53 -0.67 0.96
C ILE A 5 0.72 -1.93 0.14
N VAL A 6 0.65 -3.08 0.80
CA VAL A 6 0.76 -4.39 0.17
C VAL A 6 -0.62 -4.99 -0.03
N LEU A 7 -0.99 -5.27 -1.27
CA LEU A 7 -2.23 -5.97 -1.62
C LEU A 7 -1.89 -7.33 -2.21
N SER A 8 -2.40 -8.41 -1.61
CA SER A 8 -2.36 -9.74 -2.22
C SER A 8 -3.55 -9.90 -3.16
N LEU A 9 -3.27 -10.16 -4.43
CA LEU A 9 -4.26 -10.27 -5.49
C LEU A 9 -3.98 -11.52 -6.33
N ASP A 10 -4.92 -12.45 -6.34
CA ASP A 10 -4.84 -13.67 -7.16
C ASP A 10 -5.43 -13.48 -8.57
N ASP A 11 -5.96 -12.30 -8.87
CA ASP A 11 -6.68 -11.99 -10.11
C ASP A 11 -5.95 -10.89 -10.91
N ASP A 12 -5.43 -11.27 -12.08
CA ASP A 12 -4.67 -10.37 -12.97
C ASP A 12 -5.52 -9.21 -13.52
N GLU A 13 -6.82 -9.41 -13.75
CA GLU A 13 -7.70 -8.35 -14.25
C GLU A 13 -7.93 -7.28 -13.17
N LYS A 14 -8.17 -7.71 -11.93
CA LYS A 14 -8.25 -6.79 -10.78
C LYS A 14 -6.95 -6.04 -10.57
N ARG A 15 -5.81 -6.72 -10.73
CA ARG A 15 -4.49 -6.11 -10.61
C ARG A 15 -4.28 -5.01 -11.64
N GLN A 16 -4.60 -5.25 -12.91
CA GLN A 16 -4.51 -4.22 -13.96
C GLN A 16 -5.41 -3.02 -13.64
N LYS A 17 -6.68 -3.28 -13.29
CA LYS A 17 -7.62 -2.21 -12.88
C LYS A 17 -7.13 -1.41 -11.68
N LEU A 18 -6.51 -2.07 -10.70
CA LEU A 18 -5.93 -1.41 -9.53
C LEU A 18 -4.74 -0.54 -9.90
N ALA A 19 -3.84 -1.03 -10.75
CA ALA A 19 -2.68 -0.26 -11.21
C ALA A 19 -3.11 0.97 -12.03
N GLU A 20 -4.08 0.82 -12.94
CA GLU A 20 -4.65 1.94 -13.70
C GLU A 20 -5.29 2.97 -12.76
N PHE A 21 -6.10 2.50 -11.81
CA PHE A 21 -6.77 3.39 -10.87
C PHE A 21 -5.79 4.10 -9.93
N TYR A 22 -4.75 3.40 -9.48
CA TYR A 22 -3.68 3.99 -8.67
C TYR A 22 -2.96 5.11 -9.42
N ASN A 23 -2.59 4.90 -10.69
CA ASN A 23 -1.97 5.94 -11.50
C ASN A 23 -2.87 7.18 -11.61
N GLN A 24 -4.16 6.98 -11.92
CA GLN A 24 -5.14 8.07 -11.99
C GLN A 24 -5.29 8.81 -10.66
N PHE A 25 -5.35 8.08 -9.55
CA PHE A 25 -5.44 8.66 -8.22
C PHE A 25 -4.20 9.52 -7.89
N MET A 26 -3.01 9.02 -8.17
CA MET A 26 -1.76 9.76 -7.93
C MET A 26 -1.67 11.01 -8.81
N GLU A 27 -2.07 10.94 -10.08
CA GLU A 27 -2.14 12.11 -10.96
C GLU A 27 -3.10 13.17 -10.42
N GLN A 28 -4.28 12.78 -9.93
CA GLN A 28 -5.24 13.71 -9.30
C GLN A 28 -4.67 14.39 -8.05
N GLN A 29 -3.84 13.65 -7.29
CA GLN A 29 -3.15 14.15 -6.10
C GLN A 29 -1.88 14.96 -6.44
N ASN A 30 -1.55 15.16 -7.73
CA ASN A 30 -0.28 15.76 -8.18
C ASN A 30 0.96 15.06 -7.60
N ALA A 31 0.86 13.75 -7.38
CA ALA A 31 1.90 12.91 -6.80
C ALA A 31 2.46 11.96 -7.86
N GLN A 32 3.71 11.52 -7.68
CA GLN A 32 4.33 10.55 -8.60
C GLN A 32 3.90 9.13 -8.24
N PRO A 33 3.28 8.37 -9.16
CA PRO A 33 2.94 6.98 -8.89
C PRO A 33 4.19 6.12 -8.73
N GLN A 34 4.20 5.33 -7.68
CA GLN A 34 5.25 4.39 -7.33
C GLN A 34 4.61 3.04 -6.96
N ALA A 35 4.58 2.14 -7.92
CA ALA A 35 4.03 0.80 -7.77
C ALA A 35 5.09 -0.26 -8.04
N TYR A 36 5.01 -1.37 -7.32
CA TYR A 36 5.87 -2.53 -7.50
C TYR A 36 5.03 -3.79 -7.65
N ASP A 37 5.39 -4.59 -8.64
CA ASP A 37 4.66 -5.78 -9.05
C ASP A 37 5.06 -7.04 -8.26
N SER A 38 6.04 -6.92 -7.38
CA SER A 38 6.52 -8.01 -6.56
C SER A 38 7.27 -7.50 -5.33
N LEU A 39 7.34 -8.34 -4.30
CA LEU A 39 8.10 -8.02 -3.10
C LEU A 39 9.60 -7.96 -3.40
N ASP A 40 10.09 -8.76 -4.35
CA ASP A 40 11.49 -8.74 -4.78
C ASP A 40 11.88 -7.45 -5.49
N GLU A 41 10.97 -6.85 -6.26
CA GLU A 41 11.20 -5.52 -6.82
C GLU A 41 11.15 -4.44 -5.75
N PHE A 42 10.16 -4.49 -4.86
CA PHE A 42 10.04 -3.53 -3.77
C PHE A 42 11.27 -3.55 -2.86
N LYS A 43 11.84 -4.72 -2.57
CA LYS A 43 13.08 -4.89 -1.78
C LYS A 43 14.30 -4.16 -2.37
N LYS A 44 14.32 -3.92 -3.67
CA LYS A 44 15.39 -3.19 -4.35
C LYS A 44 15.18 -1.68 -4.32
N SER A 45 13.99 -1.21 -3.93
CA SER A 45 13.65 0.20 -3.87
C SER A 45 14.25 0.89 -2.64
N GLN A 46 14.43 2.21 -2.75
CA GLN A 46 14.83 3.05 -1.63
C GLN A 46 13.80 2.98 -0.49
N HIS A 47 12.50 2.90 -0.81
CA HIS A 47 11.43 2.81 0.20
C HIS A 47 11.61 1.62 1.12
N TYR A 48 11.94 0.45 0.57
CA TYR A 48 12.20 -0.72 1.41
C TYR A 48 13.47 -0.57 2.24
N GLN A 49 14.51 0.09 1.72
CA GLN A 49 15.74 0.32 2.47
C GLN A 49 15.50 1.21 3.69
N ASP A 50 14.69 2.26 3.53
CA ASP A 50 14.29 3.21 4.58
C ASP A 50 13.30 2.65 5.61
N MET A 51 12.67 1.50 5.36
CA MET A 51 11.76 0.86 6.33
C MET A 51 12.48 0.31 7.56
N SER A 52 11.77 0.31 8.68
CA SER A 52 12.24 -0.29 9.95
C SER A 52 12.35 -1.81 9.85
N GLU A 53 13.16 -2.43 10.72
CA GLU A 53 13.30 -3.90 10.74
C GLU A 53 11.98 -4.61 11.05
N GLU A 54 11.14 -4.02 11.90
CA GLU A 54 9.80 -4.51 12.22
C GLU A 54 8.93 -4.55 10.96
N GLU A 55 8.82 -3.43 10.23
CA GLU A 55 8.03 -3.38 8.98
C GLU A 55 8.57 -4.38 7.93
N LYS A 56 9.89 -4.53 7.83
CA LYS A 56 10.53 -5.53 6.96
C LYS A 56 10.20 -6.96 7.37
N GLU A 57 10.04 -7.22 8.67
CA GLU A 57 9.63 -8.51 9.20
C GLU A 57 8.16 -8.82 8.87
N HIS A 58 7.27 -7.84 9.03
CA HIS A 58 5.87 -7.97 8.59
C HIS A 58 5.77 -8.32 7.11
N LEU A 59 6.68 -7.83 6.26
CA LEU A 59 6.68 -8.16 4.83
C LEU A 59 7.01 -9.62 4.50
N LYS A 60 7.64 -10.37 5.42
CA LYS A 60 7.97 -11.79 5.20
C LYS A 60 6.73 -12.66 4.98
N GLN A 61 5.58 -12.29 5.54
CA GLN A 61 4.32 -13.03 5.41
C GLN A 61 3.75 -13.04 3.97
N TYR A 62 4.24 -12.14 3.11
CA TYR A 62 3.82 -12.03 1.72
C TYR A 62 4.78 -12.72 0.73
N LYS A 63 5.84 -13.38 1.22
CA LYS A 63 6.81 -14.06 0.36
C LYS A 63 6.13 -15.15 -0.48
N GLY A 64 6.31 -15.11 -1.80
CA GLY A 64 5.76 -16.08 -2.74
C GLY A 64 4.28 -15.91 -3.07
N LYS A 65 3.63 -14.83 -2.58
CA LYS A 65 2.27 -14.46 -2.97
C LYS A 65 2.29 -13.54 -4.18
N ASN A 66 1.24 -13.63 -5.00
CA ASN A 66 0.96 -12.62 -6.01
C ASN A 66 0.47 -11.37 -5.31
N LEU A 67 1.25 -10.30 -5.40
CA LEU A 67 1.01 -9.07 -4.69
C LEU A 67 1.38 -7.86 -5.54
N VAL A 68 0.77 -6.74 -5.22
CA VAL A 68 1.14 -5.43 -5.73
C VAL A 68 1.37 -4.51 -4.54
N ILE A 69 2.35 -3.63 -4.68
CA ILE A 69 2.76 -2.71 -3.62
C ILE A 69 2.62 -1.30 -4.16
N PHE A 70 1.77 -0.50 -3.52
CA PHE A 70 1.55 0.90 -3.87
C PHE A 70 2.16 1.78 -2.80
N VAL A 71 2.97 2.75 -3.20
CA VAL A 71 3.63 3.68 -2.29
C VAL A 71 2.90 5.01 -2.32
N PHE A 72 2.58 5.54 -1.14
CA PHE A 72 1.90 6.82 -0.96
C PHE A 72 2.80 7.79 -0.20
N ASP A 73 2.67 9.08 -0.43
CA ASP A 73 3.43 10.08 0.32
C ASP A 73 2.88 10.25 1.75
N THR A 74 1.57 10.07 1.92
CA THR A 74 0.88 10.22 3.21
C THR A 74 -0.03 9.05 3.54
N THR A 75 -0.28 8.85 4.85
CA THR A 75 -1.27 7.90 5.36
C THR A 75 -2.67 8.25 4.83
N GLU A 76 -3.02 9.54 4.77
CA GLU A 76 -4.32 10.01 4.27
C GLU A 76 -4.57 9.56 2.83
N GLN A 77 -3.58 9.74 1.94
CA GLN A 77 -3.66 9.28 0.55
C GLN A 77 -3.87 7.76 0.46
N ALA A 78 -3.13 7.00 1.26
CA ALA A 78 -3.29 5.54 1.32
C ALA A 78 -4.70 5.15 1.79
N MET A 79 -5.21 5.78 2.85
CA MET A 79 -6.55 5.52 3.37
C MET A 79 -7.66 5.88 2.37
N GLU A 80 -7.55 7.02 1.69
CA GLU A 80 -8.50 7.42 0.66
C GLU A 80 -8.51 6.45 -0.50
N PHE A 81 -7.32 6.05 -0.98
CA PHE A 81 -7.19 5.06 -2.02
C PHE A 81 -7.87 3.73 -1.65
N ILE A 82 -7.61 3.21 -0.44
CA ILE A 82 -8.21 1.97 0.05
C ILE A 82 -9.74 2.05 0.09
N LYS A 83 -10.30 3.16 0.59
CA LYS A 83 -11.76 3.38 0.60
C LYS A 83 -12.35 3.41 -0.81
N GLU A 84 -11.67 4.05 -1.76
CA GLU A 84 -12.09 4.14 -3.15
C GLU A 84 -12.10 2.77 -3.85
N ILE A 85 -11.04 1.98 -3.69
CA ILE A 85 -10.93 0.66 -4.33
C ILE A 85 -11.87 -0.37 -3.69
N GLN A 86 -12.16 -0.24 -2.40
CA GLN A 86 -13.19 -1.03 -1.72
C GLN A 86 -14.57 -0.72 -2.29
N LYS A 87 -14.95 0.57 -2.44
CA LYS A 87 -16.23 0.96 -3.05
C LYS A 87 -16.40 0.44 -4.47
N LYS A 88 -15.30 0.29 -5.20
CA LYS A 88 -15.26 -0.28 -6.56
C LYS A 88 -15.28 -1.81 -6.58
N GLY A 89 -15.23 -2.48 -5.42
CA GLY A 89 -15.22 -3.94 -5.31
C GLY A 89 -13.91 -4.60 -5.76
N LEU A 90 -12.82 -3.83 -5.84
CA LEU A 90 -11.51 -4.36 -6.23
C LEU A 90 -10.86 -5.15 -5.08
N ILE A 91 -11.18 -4.78 -3.84
CA ILE A 91 -10.85 -5.52 -2.62
C ILE A 91 -12.13 -5.75 -1.80
N ASN A 92 -12.11 -6.74 -0.91
CA ASN A 92 -13.23 -6.98 -0.01
C ASN A 92 -13.16 -6.09 1.25
N ALA A 93 -14.24 -6.05 2.04
CA ALA A 93 -14.32 -5.21 3.23
C ALA A 93 -13.32 -5.62 4.32
N GLU A 94 -13.08 -6.92 4.51
CA GLU A 94 -12.15 -7.43 5.52
C GLU A 94 -10.70 -7.00 5.22
N GLN A 95 -10.27 -7.14 3.96
CA GLN A 95 -8.98 -6.66 3.48
C GLN A 95 -8.85 -5.14 3.64
N ALA A 96 -9.89 -4.39 3.26
CA ALA A 96 -9.88 -2.93 3.40
C ALA A 96 -9.76 -2.52 4.88
N GLU A 97 -10.53 -3.14 5.77
CA GLU A 97 -10.51 -2.87 7.20
C GLU A 97 -9.14 -3.18 7.81
N GLN A 98 -8.55 -4.35 7.52
CA GLN A 98 -7.21 -4.71 7.99
C GLN A 98 -6.15 -3.69 7.56
N ILE A 99 -6.21 -3.20 6.31
CA ILE A 99 -5.23 -2.22 5.83
C ILE A 99 -5.45 -0.86 6.50
N LEU A 100 -6.70 -0.43 6.65
CA LEU A 100 -7.04 0.83 7.31
C LEU A 100 -6.66 0.83 8.79
N ASP A 101 -6.85 -0.30 9.49
CA ASP A 101 -6.50 -0.46 10.89
C ASP A 101 -4.98 -0.35 11.09
N ASN A 102 -4.19 -1.08 10.29
CA ASN A 102 -2.73 -0.97 10.28
C ASN A 102 -2.26 0.47 10.02
N LEU A 103 -2.87 1.16 9.04
CA LEU A 103 -2.56 2.56 8.75
C LEU A 103 -2.85 3.51 9.92
N GLN A 104 -3.93 3.26 10.66
CA GLN A 104 -4.31 4.05 11.84
C GLN A 104 -3.42 3.76 13.05
N GLU A 105 -3.07 2.49 13.28
CA GLU A 105 -2.14 2.11 14.35
C GLU A 105 -0.78 2.77 14.11
N GLU A 106 -0.25 2.71 12.89
CA GLU A 106 1.02 3.35 12.53
C GLU A 106 1.02 4.88 12.70
N GLU A 107 -0.12 5.55 12.51
CA GLU A 107 -0.26 6.98 12.78
C GLU A 107 -0.28 7.27 14.29
N SER A 108 -0.93 6.40 15.06
CA SER A 108 -1.11 6.52 16.51
C SER A 108 0.19 6.32 17.31
N TYR A 109 1.14 5.56 16.77
CA TYR A 109 2.46 5.33 17.39
C TYR A 109 3.49 6.44 17.13
N ARG A 110 3.17 7.50 16.39
CA ARG A 110 4.06 8.68 16.35
C ARG A 110 4.04 9.36 17.72
N PRO A 111 5.14 9.36 18.50
CA PRO A 111 5.18 10.12 19.72
C PRO A 111 4.97 11.58 19.34
N ARG A 112 3.88 12.18 19.82
CA ARG A 112 3.71 13.63 19.81
C ARG A 112 4.87 14.17 20.64
N MET A 113 5.97 14.56 20.00
CA MET A 113 6.96 15.40 20.66
C MET A 113 6.26 16.72 20.95
N HIS A 114 5.89 16.85 22.23
CA HIS A 114 5.29 18.01 22.83
C HIS A 114 6.37 19.03 23.21
#